data_AF-A0A0D7CK66-F1
#
_entry.id   AF-A0A0D7CK66-F1
#
_cell.length_a   1.000
_cell.length_b   1.000
_cell.length_c   1.000
_cell.angle_alpha   90.00
_cell.angle_beta   90.00
_cell.angle_gamma   90.00
#
_symmetry.space_group_name_H-M   'P 1'
#
loop_
_entity.id
_entity.type
_entity.pdbx_description
1 polymer ?
#
loop_
_entity_poly.entity_id
_entity_poly.type
_entity_poly.pdbx_seq_one_letter_code
_entity_poly.pdbx_strand_id
1 'polypeptide(L)'
;MTPGSFDAVVDACREAGFRPVLDDTASGSHAWAGVAAGRGINLVVASPAHQLPRGITLVPLAEPRPGLRIDAVWRADQPHPAVPGFLHACAEPARRKGWPTGG
;
A
#
# COMPACT_ATOMS: atom_id res chain seq x y z
N MET A 1 5.86 8.33 3.15
CA MET A 1 4.50 7.75 2.99
C MET A 1 3.63 8.79 2.28
N THR A 2 2.74 8.41 1.39
CA THR A 2 1.83 9.36 0.73
C THR A 2 0.79 9.84 1.76
N PRO A 3 0.48 11.15 1.84
CA PRO A 3 -0.59 11.65 2.71
C PRO A 3 -1.91 10.93 2.38
N GLY A 4 -2.60 10.39 3.39
CA GLY A 4 -3.84 9.62 3.23
C GLY A 4 -3.70 8.11 3.50
N SER A 5 -2.57 7.46 3.18
CA SER A 5 -2.40 6.04 3.54
C SER A 5 -2.02 5.85 5.01
N PHE A 6 -1.31 6.83 5.57
CA PHE A 6 -0.89 6.83 6.97
C PHE A 6 -2.07 7.09 7.90
N ASP A 7 -2.87 8.12 7.58
CA ASP A 7 -4.02 8.51 8.40
C ASP A 7 -5.06 7.38 8.46
N ALA A 8 -5.36 6.75 7.32
CA ALA A 8 -6.28 5.60 7.27
C ALA A 8 -5.84 4.42 8.16
N VAL A 9 -4.53 4.18 8.26
CA VAL A 9 -3.99 3.11 9.12
C VAL A 9 -4.10 3.49 10.59
N VAL A 10 -3.73 4.73 10.95
CA VAL A 10 -3.81 5.21 12.33
C VAL A 10 -5.28 5.26 12.80
N ASP A 11 -6.18 5.69 11.93
CA ASP A 11 -7.62 5.70 12.18
C ASP A 11 -8.16 4.28 12.38
N ALA A 12 -7.78 3.31 11.54
CA ALA A 12 -8.17 1.91 11.71
C ALA A 12 -7.67 1.32 13.03
N CYS A 13 -6.43 1.62 13.45
CA CYS A 13 -5.94 1.21 14.77
C CYS A 13 -6.78 1.81 15.91
N ARG A 14 -7.14 3.09 15.79
CA ARG A 14 -7.98 3.78 16.77
C ARG A 14 -9.38 3.19 16.85
N GLU A 15 -9.99 2.86 15.72
CA GLU A 15 -11.29 2.17 15.65
C GLU A 15 -11.24 0.79 16.29
N ALA A 16 -10.10 0.09 16.18
CA ALA A 16 -9.84 -1.17 16.86
C ALA A 16 -9.54 -1.02 18.37
N GLY A 17 -9.56 0.21 18.90
CA GLY A 17 -9.44 0.49 20.34
C GLY A 17 -8.01 0.68 20.85
N PHE A 18 -7.02 0.86 19.97
CA PHE A 18 -5.64 1.12 20.37
C PHE A 18 -5.00 2.27 19.59
N ARG A 19 -3.89 2.80 20.11
CA ARG A 19 -3.08 3.81 19.41
C ARG A 19 -1.69 3.23 19.15
N PRO A 20 -1.22 3.20 17.89
CA PRO A 20 0.11 2.69 17.61
C PRO A 20 1.18 3.64 18.15
N VAL A 21 2.28 3.09 18.67
CA VAL A 21 3.51 3.87 18.92
C VAL A 21 4.26 3.93 17.60
N LEU A 22 4.58 5.14 17.16
CA LEU A 22 5.20 5.39 15.87
C LEU A 22 6.70 5.60 16.03
N ASP A 23 7.48 5.05 15.10
CA ASP A 23 8.91 5.32 14.95
C ASP A 23 9.11 6.18 13.70
N ASP A 24 9.28 7.48 13.90
CA ASP A 24 9.45 8.46 12.82
C ASP A 24 10.79 8.26 12.05
N THR A 25 11.69 7.44 12.58
CA THR A 25 12.97 7.11 11.95
C THR A 25 12.89 5.86 11.05
N ALA A 26 11.83 5.07 11.21
CA ALA A 26 11.62 3.83 10.47
C ALA A 26 11.01 4.10 9.08
N SER A 27 11.88 4.41 8.12
CA SER A 27 11.51 4.59 6.71
C SER A 27 12.34 3.71 5.77
N GLY A 28 11.73 3.28 4.66
CA GLY A 28 12.40 2.49 3.61
C GLY A 28 13.16 1.29 4.17
N SER A 29 14.46 1.21 3.88
CA SER A 29 15.34 0.13 4.35
C SER A 29 15.54 0.09 5.87
N HIS A 30 15.45 1.24 6.56
CA HIS A 30 15.58 1.28 8.02
C HIS A 30 14.41 0.60 8.73
N ALA A 31 13.19 0.73 8.18
CA ALA A 31 12.02 0.02 8.70
C ALA A 31 12.25 -1.50 8.64
N TRP A 32 12.75 -2.02 7.51
CA TRP A 32 13.06 -3.43 7.37
C TRP A 32 14.13 -3.93 8.34
N ALA A 33 15.21 -3.17 8.51
CA ALA A 33 16.26 -3.50 9.46
C ALA A 33 15.74 -3.51 10.91
N GLY A 34 14.81 -2.60 11.24
CA GLY A 34 14.15 -2.57 12.55
C GLY A 34 13.29 -3.79 12.81
N VAL A 35 12.47 -4.21 11.85
CA VAL A 35 11.66 -5.42 11.97
C VAL A 35 12.56 -6.66 12.08
N ALA A 36 13.60 -6.77 11.25
CA ALA A 36 14.54 -7.89 11.30
C ALA A 36 15.30 -7.97 12.65
N ALA A 37 15.52 -6.83 13.30
CA ALA A 37 16.13 -6.75 14.63
C ALA A 37 15.11 -6.93 15.78
N GLY A 38 13.83 -7.22 15.48
CA GLY A 38 12.80 -7.43 16.49
C GLY A 38 12.30 -6.15 17.18
N ARG A 39 12.55 -4.97 16.59
CA ARG A 39 12.14 -3.67 17.18
C ARG A 39 10.66 -3.34 17.01
N GLY A 40 9.92 -4.12 16.22
CA GLY A 40 8.49 -3.90 16.01
C GLY A 40 7.97 -4.57 14.74
N ILE A 41 6.84 -4.07 14.27
CA ILE A 41 6.17 -4.52 13.05
C ILE A 41 6.07 -3.37 12.05
N ASN A 42 5.90 -3.70 10.77
CA ASN A 42 5.68 -2.72 9.72
C ASN A 42 4.44 -3.11 8.91
N LEU A 43 3.58 -2.13 8.61
CA LEU A 43 2.44 -2.34 7.73
C LEU A 43 2.85 -2.03 6.30
N VAL A 44 2.64 -3.00 5.42
CA VAL A 44 3.01 -2.90 4.01
C VAL A 44 1.81 -3.21 3.12
N VAL A 45 1.78 -2.60 1.94
CA VAL A 45 0.87 -3.03 0.88
C VAL A 45 1.27 -4.41 0.37
N ALA A 46 0.35 -5.14 -0.25
CA ALA A 46 0.60 -6.53 -0.65
C ALA A 46 1.61 -6.69 -1.81
N SER A 47 1.83 -5.64 -2.62
CA SER A 47 2.67 -5.73 -3.82
C SER A 47 4.14 -6.11 -3.60
N PRO A 48 4.85 -5.66 -2.54
CA PRO A 48 6.24 -6.01 -2.27
C PRO A 48 6.42 -7.39 -1.63
N ALA A 49 5.34 -8.17 -1.44
CA ALA A 49 5.41 -9.49 -0.82
C ALA A 49 6.38 -10.46 -1.53
N HIS A 50 6.65 -10.22 -2.81
CA HIS A 50 7.59 -11.03 -3.60
C HIS A 50 9.07 -10.64 -3.38
N GLN A 51 9.36 -9.56 -2.66
CA GLN A 51 10.72 -9.01 -2.48
C GLN A 51 11.08 -8.80 -1.01
N LEU A 52 10.61 -9.70 -0.13
CA LEU A 52 10.86 -9.58 1.31
C LEU A 52 12.33 -9.85 1.65
N PRO A 53 12.91 -9.09 2.59
CA PRO A 53 14.17 -9.45 3.23
C PRO A 53 14.06 -10.82 3.91
N ARG A 54 15.17 -11.56 3.98
CA ARG A 54 15.23 -12.85 4.70
C ARG A 54 14.86 -12.68 6.17
N GLY A 55 14.16 -13.67 6.72
CA GLY A 55 13.77 -13.68 8.14
C GLY A 55 12.55 -12.84 8.47
N ILE A 56 11.86 -12.30 7.47
CA ILE A 56 10.61 -11.56 7.64
C ILE A 56 9.42 -12.44 7.26
N THR A 57 8.41 -12.46 8.12
CA THR A 57 7.13 -13.12 7.85
C THR A 57 6.06 -12.07 7.56
N LEU A 58 5.31 -12.26 6.48
CA LEU A 58 4.09 -11.48 6.25
C LEU A 58 2.91 -12.13 6.93
N VAL A 59 2.18 -11.32 7.68
CA VAL A 59 0.92 -11.71 8.32
C VAL A 59 -0.22 -10.95 7.64
N PRO A 60 -1.20 -11.66 7.03
CA PRO A 60 -2.38 -11.00 6.48
C PRO A 60 -3.19 -10.29 7.56
N LEU A 61 -3.62 -9.06 7.27
CA LEU A 61 -4.60 -8.37 8.11
C LEU A 61 -6.00 -8.99 7.93
N ALA A 62 -6.71 -9.18 9.03
CA ALA A 62 -8.11 -9.58 9.03
C ALA A 62 -8.98 -8.50 8.37
N GLU A 63 -10.10 -8.92 7.76
CA GLU A 63 -11.07 -8.00 7.20
C GLU A 63 -11.93 -7.35 8.31
N PRO A 64 -12.38 -6.10 8.14
CA PRO A 64 -12.07 -5.18 7.04
C PRO A 64 -10.68 -4.56 7.20
N ARG A 65 -9.89 -4.53 6.12
CA ARG A 65 -8.58 -3.87 6.10
C ARG A 65 -8.56 -2.62 5.21
N PRO A 66 -7.78 -1.58 5.54
CA PRO A 66 -7.63 -0.41 4.69
C PRO A 66 -7.02 -0.81 3.34
N GLY A 67 -7.70 -0.45 2.25
CA GLY A 67 -7.21 -0.63 0.89
C GLY A 67 -6.39 0.58 0.43
N LEU A 68 -5.27 0.34 -0.26
CA LEU A 68 -4.58 1.42 -0.98
C LEU A 68 -5.08 1.44 -2.43
N ARG A 69 -5.60 2.60 -2.85
CA ARG A 69 -5.99 2.86 -4.24
C ARG A 69 -4.80 3.45 -5.02
N ILE A 70 -4.62 2.98 -6.25
CA ILE A 70 -3.66 3.53 -7.19
C ILE A 70 -4.46 4.15 -8.33
N ASP A 71 -4.34 5.48 -8.47
CA ASP A 71 -5.01 6.25 -9.52
C ASP A 71 -4.02 6.72 -10.57
N ALA A 72 -4.43 6.62 -11.84
CA ALA A 72 -3.74 7.27 -12.95
C ALA A 72 -4.38 8.65 -13.17
N VAL A 73 -3.56 9.71 -13.16
CA VAL A 73 -4.03 11.09 -13.29
C VAL A 73 -3.35 11.74 -14.48
N TRP A 74 -4.12 12.44 -15.30
CA TRP A 74 -3.63 13.24 -16.41
C TRP A 74 -4.39 14.57 -16.48
N ARG A 75 -3.83 15.53 -17.21
CA ARG A 75 -4.46 16.83 -17.44
C ARG A 75 -5.66 16.69 -18.38
N ALA A 76 -6.81 17.18 -17.95
CA ALA A 76 -8.02 17.15 -18.77
C ALA A 76 -7.92 18.06 -20.00
N ASP A 77 -7.18 19.17 -19.90
CA ASP A 77 -6.96 20.14 -20.97
C ASP A 77 -5.82 19.78 -21.92
N GLN A 78 -5.09 18.69 -21.64
CA GLN A 78 -3.95 18.24 -22.44
C GLN A 78 -4.02 16.73 -22.68
N PRO A 79 -4.90 16.27 -23.58
CA PRO A 79 -5.04 14.85 -23.88
C PRO A 79 -3.76 14.32 -24.54
N HIS A 80 -3.19 13.25 -23.97
CA HIS A 80 -2.04 12.57 -24.53
C HIS A 80 -2.49 11.28 -25.24
N PRO A 81 -2.08 11.01 -26.50
CA PRO A 81 -2.58 9.89 -27.29
C PRO A 81 -2.27 8.51 -26.68
N ALA A 82 -1.28 8.42 -25.78
CA ALA A 82 -0.96 7.18 -25.08
C ALA A 82 -1.93 6.83 -23.94
N VAL A 83 -2.76 7.77 -23.45
CA VAL A 83 -3.64 7.53 -22.29
C VAL A 83 -4.60 6.35 -22.51
N PRO A 84 -5.35 6.26 -23.63
CA PRO A 84 -6.23 5.12 -23.87
C PRO A 84 -5.48 3.78 -23.92
N GLY A 85 -4.31 3.74 -24.56
CA GLY A 85 -3.48 2.54 -24.65
C GLY A 85 -2.92 2.11 -23.30
N PHE A 86 -2.48 3.07 -22.48
CA PHE A 86 -2.02 2.83 -21.12
C PHE A 86 -3.14 2.26 -20.24
N LEU A 87 -4.33 2.89 -20.25
CA LEU A 87 -5.48 2.41 -19.48
C LEU A 87 -5.91 1.00 -19.91
N HIS A 88 -5.88 0.72 -21.22
CA HIS A 88 -6.15 -0.62 -21.73
C HIS A 88 -5.14 -1.66 -21.20
N ALA A 89 -3.85 -1.32 -21.21
CA ALA A 89 -2.80 -2.19 -20.68
C ALA A 89 -2.94 -2.41 -19.16
N CYS A 90 -3.35 -1.40 -18.39
CA CYS A 90 -3.60 -1.52 -16.96
C CYS A 90 -4.85 -2.36 -16.62
N ALA A 91 -5.87 -2.34 -17.47
CA ALA A 91 -7.11 -3.07 -17.23
C ALA A 91 -6.92 -4.60 -17.28
N GLU A 92 -5.90 -5.08 -18.00
CA GLU A 92 -5.67 -6.51 -18.18
C GLU A 92 -5.19 -7.22 -16.90
N PRO A 93 -4.13 -6.74 -16.20
CA PRO A 93 -3.74 -7.28 -14.89
C PRO A 93 -4.83 -7.13 -13.83
N ALA A 94 -5.55 -6.00 -13.84
CA ALA A 94 -6.62 -5.75 -12.88
C ALA A 94 -7.73 -6.81 -12.98
N ARG A 95 -8.16 -7.14 -14.20
CA ARG A 95 -9.14 -8.22 -14.45
C ARG A 95 -8.62 -9.58 -13.99
N ARG A 96 -7.38 -9.94 -14.34
CA ARG A 96 -6.79 -11.24 -13.95
C ARG A 96 -6.71 -11.43 -12.44
N LYS A 97 -6.46 -10.35 -11.70
CA LYS A 97 -6.31 -10.39 -10.24
C LYS A 97 -7.63 -10.15 -9.48
N GLY A 98 -8.74 -9.92 -10.20
CA GLY A 98 -10.02 -9.57 -9.60
C GLY A 98 -9.95 -8.28 -8.78
N TRP A 99 -9.04 -7.36 -9.14
CA TRP A 99 -8.91 -6.10 -8.42
C TRP A 99 -10.13 -5.22 -8.67
N PRO A 100 -10.62 -4.49 -7.64
CA PRO A 100 -11.70 -3.56 -7.83
C PRO A 100 -11.30 -2.53 -8.88
N THR A 101 -11.99 -2.56 -10.01
CA THR A 101 -11.92 -1.51 -11.03
C THR A 101 -12.99 -0.51 -10.62
N GLY A 102 -12.57 0.56 -9.93
CA GLY A 102 -13.50 1.56 -9.44
C GLY A 102 -14.28 2.22 -10.58
N GLY A 103 -15.57 2.48 -10.34
CA GLY A 103 -16.38 3.47 -11.06
C GLY A 103 -16.15 4.89 -10.56
#